data_AF-A0A7C1I206-F1
#
_entry.id   AF-A0A7C1I206-F1
#
_cell.length_a   1.000
_cell.length_b   1.000
_cell.length_c   1.000
_cell.angle_alpha   90.00
_cell.angle_beta   90.00
_cell.angle_gamma   90.00
#
_symmetry.space_group_name_H-M   'P 1'
#
loop_
_entity.id
_entity.type
_entity.pdbx_description
1 polymer ?
#
loop_
_entity_poly.entity_id
_entity_poly.type
_entity_poly.pdbx_seq_one_letter_code
_entity_poly.pdbx_strand_id
1 'polypeptide(L)'
;FCGTGTITQLMAKKASEVLGVESSESAVLDAKESSERNKITTAKFICERVEKVSDRIFSDFAPDVVILDPPRGGVAKKSLLKLLEYAPESIVYASCNPTTLARDIQILSPKYKLAKLAIVDMFPQTYHIECVTRLELKV
;
A
#
# COMPACT_ATOMS: atom_id res chain seq x y z
N PHE A 1 -0.75 -4.99 3.30
CA PHE A 1 0.42 -5.72 2.82
C PHE A 1 1.70 -5.04 3.30
N CYS A 2 1.81 -4.69 4.58
CA CYS A 2 3.03 -4.02 5.05
C CYS A 2 4.14 -5.00 5.41
N GLY A 3 3.87 -6.32 5.47
CA GLY A 3 4.83 -7.31 5.91
C GLY A 3 5.43 -6.94 7.26
N THR A 4 6.75 -7.02 7.38
CA THR A 4 7.53 -6.63 8.56
C THR A 4 7.72 -5.10 8.70
N GLY A 5 6.95 -4.30 7.94
CA GLY A 5 6.84 -2.86 8.14
C GLY A 5 7.93 -2.01 7.49
N THR A 6 8.70 -2.54 6.53
CA THR A 6 9.82 -1.81 5.90
C THR A 6 9.38 -0.47 5.29
N ILE A 7 8.37 -0.46 4.43
CA ILE A 7 7.86 0.78 3.82
C ILE A 7 7.20 1.67 4.87
N THR A 8 6.40 1.08 5.78
CA THR A 8 5.73 1.81 6.86
C THR A 8 6.72 2.60 7.71
N GLN A 9 7.83 1.98 8.13
CA GLN A 9 8.88 2.62 8.92
C GLN A 9 9.64 3.69 8.14
N LEU A 10 9.86 3.51 6.83
CA LEU A 10 10.47 4.55 5.99
C LEU A 10 9.56 5.78 5.89
N MET A 11 8.26 5.57 5.70
CA MET A 11 7.29 6.65 5.63
C MET A 11 7.10 7.35 6.97
N ALA A 12 7.22 6.65 8.09
CA ALA A 12 7.10 7.20 9.43
C ALA A 12 8.13 8.29 9.75
N LYS A 13 9.22 8.38 8.98
CA LYS A 13 10.22 9.46 9.06
C LYS A 13 9.78 10.76 8.37
N LYS A 14 8.71 10.72 7.59
CA LYS A 14 8.24 11.83 6.73
C LYS A 14 6.78 12.19 6.96
N ALA A 15 5.95 11.24 7.39
CA ALA A 15 4.55 11.42 7.70
C ALA A 15 4.33 11.74 9.19
N SER A 16 3.23 12.41 9.51
CA SER A 16 2.76 12.63 10.89
C SER A 16 2.43 11.32 11.60
N GLU A 17 1.77 10.40 10.88
CA GLU A 17 1.41 9.08 11.36
C GLU A 17 1.37 8.10 10.17
N VAL A 18 1.69 6.82 10.42
CA VAL A 18 1.57 5.77 9.40
C VAL A 18 0.95 4.53 10.00
N LEU A 19 -0.07 3.98 9.35
CA LEU A 19 -0.71 2.73 9.73
C LEU A 19 -0.34 1.61 8.75
N GLY A 20 0.39 0.61 9.23
CA GLY A 20 0.66 -0.64 8.53
C GLY A 20 -0.47 -1.66 8.76
N VAL A 21 -0.98 -2.24 7.67
CA VAL A 21 -1.96 -3.33 7.72
C VAL A 21 -1.31 -4.59 7.17
N GLU A 22 -1.29 -5.66 7.97
CA GLU A 22 -0.78 -6.97 7.58
C GLU A 22 -1.64 -8.08 8.15
N SER A 23 -1.83 -9.17 7.41
CA SER A 23 -2.63 -10.32 7.81
C SER A 23 -1.85 -11.40 8.56
N SER A 24 -0.52 -11.41 8.41
CA SER A 24 0.37 -12.32 9.14
C SER A 24 0.69 -11.74 10.52
N GLU A 25 0.22 -12.42 11.58
CA GLU A 25 0.46 -12.02 12.96
C GLU A 25 1.96 -11.96 13.27
N SER A 26 2.74 -12.95 12.83
CA SER A 26 4.19 -12.97 13.01
C SER A 26 4.87 -11.77 12.34
N ALA A 27 4.45 -11.40 11.12
CA ALA A 27 4.99 -10.24 10.44
C ALA A 27 4.65 -8.92 11.16
N VAL A 28 3.46 -8.82 11.76
CA VAL A 28 3.06 -7.67 12.58
C VAL A 28 3.89 -7.57 13.86
N LEU A 29 4.19 -8.70 14.51
CA LEU A 29 5.09 -8.74 15.67
C LEU A 29 6.48 -8.28 15.28
N ASP A 30 7.05 -8.83 14.21
CA ASP A 30 8.35 -8.42 13.67
C ASP A 30 8.37 -6.92 13.32
N ALA A 31 7.28 -6.39 12.77
CA ALA A 31 7.15 -4.97 12.42
C ALA A 31 7.19 -4.07 13.66
N LYS A 32 6.48 -4.48 14.73
CA LYS A 32 6.48 -3.76 16.02
C LYS A 32 7.87 -3.78 16.64
N GLU A 33 8.49 -4.96 16.78
CA GLU A 33 9.85 -5.08 17.33
C GLU A 33 10.87 -4.27 16.50
N SER A 34 10.77 -4.33 15.18
CA SER A 34 11.63 -3.56 14.28
C SER A 34 11.46 -2.05 14.46
N SER A 35 10.22 -1.57 14.59
CA SER A 35 9.93 -0.16 14.85
C SER A 35 10.46 0.31 16.21
N GLU A 36 10.36 -0.52 17.24
CA GLU A 36 10.91 -0.24 18.57
C GLU A 36 12.44 -0.14 18.54
N ARG A 37 13.12 -1.11 17.91
CA ARG A 37 14.58 -1.08 17.72
C ARG A 37 15.04 0.19 16.99
N ASN A 38 14.25 0.65 16.02
CA ASN A 38 14.53 1.86 15.24
C ASN A 38 14.03 3.15 15.90
N LYS A 39 13.43 3.09 17.10
CA LYS A 39 12.85 4.23 17.84
C LYS A 39 11.80 5.00 17.03
N ILE A 40 11.01 4.29 16.22
CA ILE A 40 9.93 4.86 15.41
C ILE A 40 8.62 4.75 16.18
N THR A 41 8.07 5.89 16.60
CA THR A 41 6.83 5.96 17.40
C THR A 41 5.59 6.33 16.59
N THR A 42 5.76 6.86 15.37
CA THR A 42 4.69 7.30 14.47
C THR A 42 4.14 6.18 13.59
N ALA A 43 4.77 4.99 13.60
CA ALA A 43 4.29 3.81 12.89
C ALA A 43 3.44 2.94 13.82
N LYS A 44 2.20 2.67 13.41
CA LYS A 44 1.28 1.72 14.06
C LYS A 44 1.05 0.52 13.14
N PHE A 45 0.77 -0.64 13.72
CA PHE A 45 0.55 -1.87 12.97
C PHE A 45 -0.68 -2.61 13.47
N ILE A 46 -1.55 -3.04 12.54
CA ILE A 46 -2.73 -3.87 12.83
C ILE A 46 -2.66 -5.20 12.09
N CYS A 47 -3.08 -6.26 12.79
CA CYS A 47 -3.18 -7.61 12.22
C CYS A 47 -4.56 -7.82 11.62
N GLU A 48 -4.73 -7.49 10.34
CA GLU A 48 -6.00 -7.53 9.64
C GLU A 48 -5.79 -7.87 8.17
N ARG A 49 -6.78 -8.54 7.57
CA ARG A 49 -6.83 -8.71 6.12
C ARG A 49 -7.20 -7.40 5.45
N VAL A 50 -6.49 -7.01 4.38
CA VAL A 50 -6.78 -5.77 3.63
C VAL A 50 -8.22 -5.74 3.11
N GLU A 51 -8.82 -6.88 2.78
CA GLU A 51 -10.21 -6.98 2.34
C GLU A 51 -11.24 -6.79 3.46
N LYS A 52 -10.80 -6.93 4.72
CA LYS A 52 -11.59 -6.79 5.93
C LYS A 52 -11.34 -5.50 6.69
N VAL A 53 -10.39 -4.67 6.25
CA VAL A 53 -10.17 -3.34 6.84
C VAL A 53 -11.51 -2.61 6.87
N SER A 54 -11.91 -2.29 8.10
CA SER A 54 -13.22 -1.73 8.39
C SER A 54 -13.29 -0.28 7.96
N ASP A 55 -14.50 0.17 7.69
CA ASP A 55 -14.74 1.56 7.30
C ASP A 55 -14.44 2.53 8.44
N ARG A 56 -14.47 2.01 9.67
CA ARG A 56 -14.00 2.70 10.87
C ARG A 56 -12.50 2.99 10.82
N ILE A 57 -11.66 2.04 10.41
CA ILE A 57 -10.21 2.28 10.34
C ILE A 57 -9.91 3.40 9.32
N PHE A 58 -10.55 3.38 8.16
CA PHE A 58 -10.39 4.44 7.17
C PHE A 58 -10.97 5.78 7.64
N SER A 59 -12.11 5.79 8.33
CA SER A 59 -12.70 7.02 8.87
C SER A 59 -11.89 7.62 10.01
N ASP A 60 -11.41 6.78 10.93
CA ASP A 60 -10.65 7.21 12.11
C ASP A 60 -9.22 7.66 11.73
N PHE A 61 -8.59 6.99 10.75
CA PHE A 61 -7.24 7.32 10.30
C PHE A 61 -7.21 8.36 9.17
N ALA A 62 -8.21 8.36 8.28
CA ALA A 62 -8.36 9.27 7.15
C ALA A 62 -7.07 9.54 6.35
N PRO A 63 -6.50 8.52 5.67
CA PRO A 63 -5.19 8.65 5.03
C PRO A 63 -5.22 9.58 3.81
N ASP A 64 -4.29 10.54 3.74
CA ASP A 64 -4.04 11.32 2.52
C ASP A 64 -3.43 10.45 1.40
N VAL A 65 -2.58 9.50 1.81
CA VAL A 65 -1.83 8.62 0.91
C VAL A 65 -2.00 7.15 1.30
N VAL A 66 -2.33 6.32 0.32
CA VAL A 66 -2.34 4.86 0.49
C VAL A 66 -1.18 4.24 -0.30
N ILE A 67 -0.42 3.35 0.35
CA ILE A 67 0.64 2.58 -0.31
C ILE A 67 0.23 1.10 -0.37
N LEU A 68 0.28 0.54 -1.57
CA LEU A 68 -0.08 -0.84 -1.88
C LEU A 68 1.17 -1.58 -2.38
N ASP A 69 1.44 -2.73 -1.77
CA ASP A 69 2.47 -3.69 -2.20
C ASP A 69 1.89 -5.12 -2.12
N PRO A 70 0.92 -5.45 -2.99
CA PRO A 70 0.18 -6.71 -2.92
C PRO A 70 0.97 -7.88 -3.53
N PRO A 71 0.55 -9.13 -3.27
CA PRO A 71 1.08 -10.29 -3.96
C PRO A 71 0.78 -10.24 -5.48
N ARG A 72 1.36 -11.17 -6.25
CA ARG A 72 1.24 -11.23 -7.73
C ARG A 72 -0.19 -11.16 -8.28
N GLY A 73 -1.19 -11.58 -7.50
CA GLY A 73 -2.61 -11.49 -7.86
C GLY A 73 -3.20 -10.07 -7.90
N GLY A 74 -2.45 -9.08 -7.43
CA GLY A 74 -2.90 -7.70 -7.26
C GLY A 74 -3.83 -7.55 -6.04
N VAL A 75 -4.59 -6.46 -6.02
CA VAL A 75 -5.55 -6.17 -4.94
C VAL A 75 -6.93 -6.73 -5.29
N ALA A 76 -7.63 -7.27 -4.30
CA ALA A 76 -9.00 -7.71 -4.48
C ALA A 76 -9.90 -6.55 -4.96
N LYS A 77 -10.75 -6.80 -5.97
CA LYS A 77 -11.64 -5.78 -6.55
C LYS A 77 -12.44 -5.02 -5.49
N LYS A 78 -12.94 -5.71 -4.46
CA LYS A 78 -13.69 -5.09 -3.35
C LYS A 78 -12.88 -4.02 -2.62
N SER A 79 -11.59 -4.27 -2.36
CA SER A 79 -10.70 -3.30 -1.72
C SER A 79 -10.40 -2.11 -2.62
N LEU A 80 -10.25 -2.32 -3.94
CA LEU A 80 -10.09 -1.22 -4.90
C LEU A 80 -11.33 -0.33 -4.96
N LEU A 81 -12.53 -0.92 -4.94
CA LEU A 81 -13.79 -0.17 -4.88
C LEU A 81 -13.90 0.65 -3.59
N LYS A 82 -13.49 0.10 -2.45
CA LYS A 82 -13.38 0.86 -1.20
C LYS A 82 -12.43 2.06 -1.34
N LEU A 83 -11.28 1.92 -2.00
CA LEU A 83 -10.37 3.05 -2.24
C LEU A 83 -10.99 4.14 -3.14
N LEU A 84 -11.92 3.79 -4.03
CA LEU A 84 -12.72 4.78 -4.77
C LEU A 84 -13.72 5.49 -3.85
N GLU A 85 -14.29 4.80 -2.87
CA GLU A 85 -15.21 5.40 -1.89
C GLU A 85 -14.46 6.38 -0.98
N TYR A 86 -13.34 5.96 -0.39
CA TYR A 86 -12.52 6.81 0.50
C TYR A 86 -11.79 7.93 -0.22
N ALA A 87 -11.43 7.73 -1.48
CA ALA A 87 -10.79 8.72 -2.32
C ALA A 87 -9.58 9.44 -1.68
N PRO A 88 -8.56 8.74 -1.12
CA PRO A 88 -7.31 9.38 -0.71
C PRO A 88 -6.72 10.22 -1.86
N GLU A 89 -5.98 11.28 -1.53
CA GLU A 89 -5.42 12.19 -2.55
C GLU A 89 -4.47 11.46 -3.50
N SER A 90 -3.70 10.50 -2.98
CA SER A 90 -2.72 9.73 -3.74
C SER A 90 -2.70 8.25 -3.37
N ILE A 91 -2.50 7.41 -4.38
CA ILE A 91 -2.23 5.98 -4.20
C ILE A 91 -0.87 5.65 -4.83
N VAL A 92 0.06 5.13 -4.03
CA VAL A 92 1.32 4.55 -4.52
C VAL A 92 1.16 3.04 -4.60
N TYR A 93 1.44 2.45 -5.76
CA TYR A 93 1.27 1.02 -5.98
C TYR A 93 2.59 0.43 -6.49
N ALA A 94 3.24 -0.39 -5.66
CA ALA A 94 4.36 -1.25 -6.02
C ALA A 94 3.84 -2.63 -6.46
N SER A 95 4.29 -3.14 -7.61
CA SER A 95 3.79 -4.39 -8.17
C SER A 95 4.86 -5.17 -8.91
N CYS A 96 4.92 -6.46 -8.59
CA CYS A 96 5.73 -7.48 -9.27
C CYS A 96 5.07 -8.09 -10.50
N ASN A 97 3.91 -7.57 -10.91
CA ASN A 97 3.13 -8.08 -12.04
C ASN A 97 2.43 -6.95 -12.80
N PRO A 98 3.02 -6.46 -13.91
CA PRO A 98 2.45 -5.38 -14.71
C PRO A 98 1.01 -5.64 -15.19
N THR A 99 0.64 -6.90 -15.42
CA THR A 99 -0.70 -7.28 -15.90
C THR A 99 -1.78 -7.04 -14.85
N THR A 100 -1.56 -7.48 -13.61
CA THR A 100 -2.54 -7.24 -12.53
C THR A 100 -2.51 -5.79 -12.06
N LEU A 101 -1.36 -5.12 -12.12
CA LEU A 101 -1.26 -3.67 -11.94
C LEU A 101 -2.15 -2.92 -12.95
N ALA A 102 -2.07 -3.23 -14.24
CA ALA A 102 -2.87 -2.57 -15.27
C ALA A 102 -4.38 -2.76 -15.04
N ARG A 103 -4.81 -3.98 -14.69
CA ARG A 103 -6.19 -4.28 -14.30
C ARG A 103 -6.64 -3.41 -13.12
N ASP A 104 -5.81 -3.30 -12.09
CA ASP A 104 -6.18 -2.58 -10.86
C ASP A 104 -6.24 -1.07 -11.10
N ILE A 105 -5.29 -0.52 -11.87
CA ILE A 105 -5.32 0.88 -12.31
C ILE A 105 -6.58 1.16 -13.15
N GLN A 106 -6.98 0.24 -14.03
CA GLN A 106 -8.21 0.40 -14.81
C GLN A 106 -9.45 0.47 -13.89
N ILE A 107 -9.51 -0.33 -12.83
CA ILE A 107 -10.58 -0.27 -11.84
C ILE A 107 -10.57 1.08 -11.09
N LEU A 108 -9.40 1.62 -10.77
CA LEU A 108 -9.24 2.91 -10.08
C LEU A 108 -9.42 4.13 -11.00
N SER A 109 -9.31 3.93 -12.32
CA SER A 109 -9.33 4.99 -13.33
C SER A 109 -10.57 5.90 -13.35
N PRO A 110 -11.76 5.53 -12.83
CA PRO A 110 -12.87 6.47 -12.75
C PRO A 110 -12.52 7.72 -11.94
N LYS A 111 -11.87 7.57 -10.77
CA LYS A 111 -11.50 8.70 -9.89
C LYS A 111 -10.02 9.07 -9.94
N TYR A 112 -9.15 8.20 -10.41
CA TYR A 112 -7.70 8.43 -10.38
C TYR A 112 -7.10 8.52 -11.78
N LYS A 113 -6.02 9.29 -11.91
CA LYS A 113 -5.15 9.33 -13.09
C LYS A 113 -3.77 8.78 -12.74
N LEU A 114 -3.12 8.11 -13.69
CA LEU A 114 -1.72 7.71 -13.55
C LEU A 114 -0.82 8.95 -13.69
N ALA A 115 -0.24 9.41 -12.58
CA ALA A 115 0.60 10.61 -12.55
C ALA A 115 2.09 10.28 -12.79
N LYS A 116 2.54 9.12 -12.33
CA LYS A 116 3.92 8.66 -12.53
C LYS A 116 4.00 7.14 -12.59
N LEU A 117 4.92 6.63 -13.41
CA LEU A 117 5.29 5.23 -13.47
C LEU A 117 6.82 5.13 -13.50
N ALA A 118 7.36 4.18 -12.75
CA ALA A 118 8.76 3.79 -12.77
C ALA A 118 8.85 2.27 -12.86
N ILE A 119 9.81 1.78 -13.66
CA ILE A 119 10.17 0.37 -13.74
C ILE A 119 11.46 0.20 -12.94
N VAL A 120 11.51 -0.86 -12.12
CA VAL A 120 12.67 -1.22 -11.30
C VAL A 120 13.12 -2.62 -11.70
N ASP A 121 14.39 -2.74 -12.12
CA ASP A 121 14.99 -4.05 -12.36
C ASP A 121 15.47 -4.65 -11.04
N MET A 122 14.53 -5.19 -10.27
CA MET A 122 14.83 -5.84 -8.98
C MET A 122 15.36 -7.26 -9.16
N PHE A 123 15.13 -7.87 -10.32
CA PHE A 123 15.54 -9.23 -10.64
C PHE A 123 16.22 -9.30 -12.02
N PRO A 124 17.45 -8.76 -12.16
CA PRO A 124 18.17 -8.76 -13.42
C PRO A 124 18.34 -10.17 -13.99
N GLN A 125 18.36 -10.28 -15.32
CA GLN A 125 18.46 -11.55 -16.05
C GLN A 125 17.24 -12.47 -15.88
N THR A 126 16.10 -11.94 -15.42
CA THR A 126 14.84 -12.67 -15.34
C THR A 126 13.75 -11.99 -16.17
N TYR A 127 12.59 -12.64 -16.29
CA TYR A 127 11.41 -12.04 -16.93
C TYR A 127 10.60 -11.14 -15.98
N HIS A 128 10.99 -11.05 -14.70
CA HIS A 128 10.25 -10.28 -13.71
C HIS A 128 10.44 -8.78 -13.92
N ILE A 129 9.35 -8.03 -13.78
CA ILE A 129 9.34 -6.57 -13.91
C ILE A 129 8.64 -6.02 -12.67
N GLU A 130 9.38 -5.26 -11.87
CA GLU A 130 8.81 -4.48 -10.78
C GLU A 130 8.40 -3.11 -11.29
N CYS A 131 7.18 -2.70 -10.97
CA CYS A 131 6.62 -1.41 -11.33
C CYS A 131 6.22 -0.65 -10.07
N VAL A 132 6.50 0.65 -10.03
CA VAL A 132 5.96 1.56 -9.02
C VAL A 132 5.16 2.65 -9.74
N THR A 133 3.92 2.84 -9.33
CA THR A 133 3.05 3.88 -9.87
C THR A 133 2.58 4.83 -8.79
N ARG A 134 2.38 6.09 -9.17
CA ARG A 134 1.65 7.07 -8.38
C ARG A 134 0.38 7.43 -9.13
N LEU A 135 -0.75 7.18 -8.49
CA LEU A 135 -2.07 7.59 -8.94
C LEU A 135 -2.49 8.82 -8.13
N GLU A 136 -3.07 9.81 -8.80
CA GLU A 136 -3.58 11.03 -8.17
C GLU A 136 -5.09 11.12 -8.39
N LEU A 137 -5.81 11.57 -7.37
CA LEU A 137 -7.24 11.84 -7.48
C LEU A 137 -7.47 12.91 -8.58
N LYS A 138 -8.46 12.70 -9.43
CA LYS A 138 -8.87 13.69 -10.43
C LYS A 138 -9.60 14.84 -9.73
N VAL A 139 -9.22 16.06 -10.10
CA VAL A 139 -9.91 17.30 -9.72
C VAL A 139 -11.05 17.56 -10.70
#